data_AF-A0A8U0LUE7-F1
#
_entry.id   AF-A0A8U0LUE7-F1
#
_cell.length_a   1.000
_cell.length_b   1.000
_cell.length_c   1.000
_cell.angle_alpha   90.00
_cell.angle_beta   90.00
_cell.angle_gamma   90.00
#
_symmetry.space_group_name_H-M   'P 1'
#
loop_
_entity.id
_entity.type
_entity.pdbx_description
1 polymer ?
#
loop_
_entity_poly.entity_id
_entity_poly.type
_entity_poly.pdbx_seq_one_letter_code
_entity_poly.pdbx_strand_id
1 'polypeptide(L)'
;MAWDGGNESNGTEGKNFYVPMNNRTGVVRSPFEYPQYYLADPWMFKFLAFYMFFLICTGFPINFLTLLVTAQNKKLRQPLNFILVNLAVAGLIMVIFGFTVCFYASLMGYFSLGTMGCAIEGFMSTLGGQVSLWSLVVLAIERYIVVCKPMGSFKFTAAHAGAGCMFTWIMASSCAVPPMFGWSR
;
A
#
# COMPACT_ATOMS: atom_id res chain seq x y z
N MET A 1 -25.87 24.07 -0.97
CA MET A 1 -24.62 24.04 -1.76
C MET A 1 -24.91 23.32 -3.06
N ALA A 2 -24.77 24.03 -4.18
CA ALA A 2 -24.92 23.44 -5.51
C ALA A 2 -23.69 22.56 -5.81
N TRP A 3 -23.92 21.49 -6.57
CA TRP A 3 -22.90 20.51 -6.96
C TRP A 3 -22.14 21.09 -8.17
N ASP A 4 -20.84 21.38 -8.03
CA ASP A 4 -20.00 22.00 -9.09
C ASP A 4 -19.32 20.97 -10.03
N GLY A 5 -19.71 19.70 -9.98
CA GLY A 5 -19.08 18.61 -10.75
C GLY A 5 -19.88 18.17 -11.98
N GLY A 6 -19.20 17.52 -12.93
CA GLY A 6 -19.81 16.96 -14.14
C GLY A 6 -20.60 15.69 -13.83
N ASN A 7 -21.80 15.56 -14.44
CA ASN A 7 -22.62 14.36 -14.30
C ASN A 7 -22.39 13.45 -15.51
N GLU A 8 -21.73 12.32 -15.31
CA GLU A 8 -21.55 11.31 -16.35
C GLU A 8 -22.70 10.29 -16.33
N SER A 9 -22.87 9.51 -17.39
CA SER A 9 -23.90 8.46 -17.43
C SER A 9 -23.70 7.42 -16.33
N ASN A 10 -22.45 7.10 -15.95
CA ASN A 10 -22.09 6.01 -15.04
C ASN A 10 -21.57 6.46 -13.66
N GLY A 11 -21.41 7.76 -13.42
CA GLY A 11 -20.83 8.25 -12.17
C GLY A 11 -20.92 9.77 -12.02
N THR A 12 -20.44 10.28 -10.90
CA THR A 12 -20.37 11.71 -10.65
C THR A 12 -18.93 12.12 -10.37
N GLU A 13 -18.42 13.04 -11.20
CA GLU A 13 -17.03 13.51 -11.16
C GLU A 13 -16.92 14.80 -10.34
N GLY A 14 -16.04 14.80 -9.36
CA GLY A 14 -15.64 15.98 -8.60
C GLY A 14 -14.17 16.34 -8.87
N LYS A 15 -13.75 17.52 -8.41
CA LYS A 15 -12.39 18.06 -8.68
C LYS A 15 -11.22 17.13 -8.29
N ASN A 16 -11.40 16.28 -7.27
CA ASN A 16 -10.36 15.38 -6.74
C ASN A 16 -10.88 13.96 -6.47
N PHE A 17 -12.07 13.61 -6.98
CA PHE A 17 -12.68 12.32 -6.68
C PHE A 17 -13.68 11.93 -7.77
N TYR A 18 -13.91 10.63 -7.91
CA TYR A 18 -14.95 10.07 -8.76
C TYR A 18 -15.84 9.16 -7.92
N VAL A 19 -17.16 9.43 -7.90
CA VAL A 19 -18.13 8.56 -7.23
C VAL A 19 -18.81 7.69 -8.28
N PRO A 20 -18.75 6.34 -8.18
CA PRO A 20 -19.35 5.43 -9.16
C PRO A 20 -20.87 5.29 -8.96
N MET A 21 -21.59 6.41 -8.89
CA MET A 21 -23.04 6.50 -8.80
C MET A 21 -23.49 7.75 -9.54
N ASN A 22 -24.57 7.65 -10.32
CA ASN A 22 -25.12 8.80 -11.04
C ASN A 22 -25.92 9.71 -10.09
N ASN A 23 -25.73 11.03 -10.17
CA ASN A 23 -26.37 11.99 -9.27
C ASN A 23 -27.79 12.43 -9.68
N ARG A 24 -28.56 11.61 -10.42
CA ARG A 24 -29.96 11.95 -10.79
C ARG A 24 -30.87 12.21 -9.59
N THR A 25 -30.62 11.51 -8.48
CA THR A 25 -31.40 11.64 -7.24
C THR A 25 -30.94 12.81 -6.35
N GLY A 26 -29.83 13.47 -6.69
CA GLY A 26 -29.29 14.58 -5.91
C GLY A 26 -28.72 14.19 -4.55
N VAL A 27 -28.47 12.90 -4.29
CA VAL A 27 -27.96 12.39 -3.01
C VAL A 27 -26.43 12.31 -2.94
N VAL A 28 -25.73 12.37 -4.08
CA VAL A 28 -24.28 12.18 -4.13
C VAL A 28 -23.59 13.36 -3.46
N ARG A 29 -22.58 13.09 -2.62
CA ARG A 29 -21.83 14.10 -1.86
C ARG A 29 -20.34 13.80 -1.87
N SER A 30 -19.53 14.82 -1.57
CA SER A 30 -18.08 14.68 -1.48
C SER A 30 -17.68 13.59 -0.47
N PRO A 31 -16.81 12.63 -0.86
CA PRO A 31 -16.32 11.58 0.04
C PRO A 31 -15.38 12.12 1.13
N PHE A 32 -14.97 13.38 1.04
CA PHE A 32 -14.13 14.04 2.05
C PHE A 32 -14.93 14.75 3.14
N GLU A 33 -16.22 15.00 2.90
CA GLU A 33 -17.06 15.82 3.79
C GLU A 33 -18.23 15.02 4.37
N TYR A 34 -18.81 14.09 3.61
CA TYR A 34 -20.04 13.40 3.98
C TYR A 34 -19.95 11.87 3.90
N PRO A 35 -20.63 11.14 4.81
CA PRO A 35 -20.78 9.68 4.75
C PRO A 35 -21.29 9.17 3.40
N GLN A 36 -20.75 8.05 2.94
CA GLN A 36 -21.05 7.46 1.63
C GLN A 36 -22.03 6.26 1.71
N TYR A 37 -22.93 6.26 2.69
CA TYR A 37 -23.90 5.17 2.93
C TYR A 37 -24.95 5.00 1.83
N TYR A 38 -25.01 5.90 0.85
CA TYR A 38 -25.85 5.73 -0.33
C TYR A 38 -25.24 4.77 -1.38
N LEU A 39 -23.93 4.47 -1.29
CA LEU A 39 -23.27 3.53 -2.20
C LEU A 39 -23.48 2.08 -1.80
N ALA A 40 -23.54 1.82 -0.50
CA ALA A 40 -23.63 0.49 0.08
C ALA A 40 -24.25 0.58 1.47
N ASP A 41 -24.85 -0.52 1.93
CA ASP A 41 -25.42 -0.57 3.27
C ASP A 41 -24.36 -0.31 4.34
N PRO A 42 -24.71 0.38 5.45
CA PRO A 42 -23.77 0.69 6.52
C PRO A 42 -23.05 -0.53 7.12
N TRP A 43 -23.65 -1.72 7.06
CA TRP A 43 -23.01 -2.95 7.55
C TRP A 43 -21.78 -3.34 6.73
N MET A 44 -21.76 -3.05 5.42
CA MET A 44 -20.62 -3.35 4.54
C MET A 44 -19.39 -2.52 4.93
N PHE A 45 -19.58 -1.24 5.29
CA PHE A 45 -18.51 -0.39 5.82
C PHE A 45 -17.96 -0.93 7.14
N LYS A 46 -18.83 -1.40 8.05
CA LYS A 46 -18.41 -2.04 9.30
C LYS A 46 -17.67 -3.35 9.07
N PHE A 47 -18.10 -4.14 8.09
CA PHE A 47 -17.41 -5.36 7.68
C PHE A 47 -16.01 -5.06 7.13
N LEU A 48 -15.89 -4.05 6.27
CA LEU A 48 -14.59 -3.58 5.78
C LEU A 48 -13.68 -3.10 6.92
N ALA A 49 -14.22 -2.35 7.88
CA ALA A 49 -13.47 -1.94 9.07
C ALA A 49 -12.98 -3.14 9.89
N PHE A 50 -13.84 -4.14 10.13
CA PHE A 50 -13.45 -5.37 10.81
C PHE A 50 -12.34 -6.12 10.06
N TYR A 51 -12.45 -6.23 8.74
CA TYR A 51 -11.42 -6.86 7.91
C TYR A 51 -10.08 -6.10 7.97
N MET A 52 -10.10 -4.77 7.87
CA MET A 52 -8.88 -3.95 7.99
C MET A 52 -8.24 -4.08 9.37
N PHE A 53 -9.06 -4.12 10.43
CA PHE A 53 -8.57 -4.36 11.79
C PHE A 53 -7.90 -5.73 11.93
N PHE A 54 -8.51 -6.78 11.36
CA PHE A 54 -7.90 -8.11 11.32
C PHE A 54 -6.54 -8.08 10.62
N LEU A 55 -6.43 -7.42 9.46
CA LEU A 55 -5.16 -7.28 8.74
C LEU A 55 -4.09 -6.52 9.55
N ILE A 56 -4.47 -5.53 10.35
CA ILE A 56 -3.54 -4.82 11.26
C ILE A 56 -3.07 -5.78 12.36
N CYS A 57 -4.01 -6.48 13.01
CA CYS A 57 -3.71 -7.40 14.11
C CYS A 57 -2.81 -8.57 13.68
N THR A 58 -2.91 -9.05 12.45
CA THR A 58 -2.04 -10.12 11.93
C THR A 58 -0.80 -9.56 11.24
N GLY A 59 -0.96 -8.50 10.44
CA GLY A 59 0.10 -7.91 9.63
C GLY A 59 1.18 -7.24 10.46
N PHE A 60 0.82 -6.50 11.51
CA PHE A 60 1.80 -5.84 12.36
C PHE A 60 2.72 -6.84 13.06
N PRO A 61 2.21 -7.85 13.80
CA PRO A 61 3.08 -8.79 14.50
C PRO A 61 3.96 -9.60 13.55
N ILE A 62 3.43 -10.06 12.41
CA ILE A 62 4.21 -10.87 11.46
C ILE A 62 5.43 -10.08 10.95
N ASN A 63 5.20 -8.86 10.46
CA ASN A 63 6.28 -8.03 9.92
C ASN A 63 7.25 -7.58 11.03
N PHE A 64 6.72 -7.16 12.18
CA PHE A 64 7.53 -6.73 13.31
C PHE A 64 8.39 -7.86 13.89
N LEU A 65 7.82 -9.05 14.10
CA LEU A 65 8.56 -10.22 14.57
C LEU A 65 9.63 -10.64 13.57
N THR A 66 9.38 -10.54 12.26
CA THR A 66 10.39 -10.82 11.23
C THR A 66 11.62 -9.91 11.40
N LEU A 67 11.40 -8.62 11.66
CA LEU A 67 12.48 -7.67 11.94
C LEU A 67 13.19 -7.98 13.26
N LEU A 68 12.43 -8.21 14.34
CA LEU A 68 12.99 -8.52 15.67
C LEU A 68 13.83 -9.78 15.67
N VAL A 69 13.31 -10.89 15.13
CA VAL A 69 13.99 -12.18 15.08
C VAL A 69 15.27 -12.07 14.25
N THR A 70 15.22 -11.37 13.11
CA THR A 70 16.42 -11.15 12.27
C THR A 70 17.45 -10.27 12.97
N ALA A 71 17.00 -9.25 13.73
CA ALA A 71 17.88 -8.40 14.52
C ALA A 71 18.54 -9.18 15.67
N GLN A 72 17.82 -10.04 16.38
CA GLN A 72 18.38 -10.79 17.51
C GLN A 72 19.32 -11.91 17.07
N ASN A 73 19.05 -12.57 15.94
CA ASN A 73 19.79 -13.75 15.50
C ASN A 73 20.86 -13.42 14.47
N LYS A 74 22.13 -13.33 14.90
CA LYS A 74 23.28 -13.09 14.00
C LYS A 74 23.36 -14.10 12.84
N LYS A 75 22.95 -15.36 13.07
CA LYS A 75 22.91 -16.40 12.03
C LYS A 75 21.99 -16.05 10.86
N LEU A 76 20.92 -15.30 11.12
CA LEU A 76 19.95 -14.86 10.10
C LEU A 76 20.39 -13.61 9.35
N ARG A 77 21.53 -12.97 9.69
CA ARG A 77 22.02 -11.78 8.99
C ARG A 77 22.83 -12.15 7.75
N GLN A 78 22.29 -13.05 6.93
CA GLN A 78 22.88 -13.45 5.66
C GLN A 78 22.31 -12.56 4.54
N PRO A 79 23.05 -12.36 3.42
CA PRO A 79 22.58 -11.59 2.27
C PRO A 79 21.17 -11.99 1.79
N LEU A 80 20.87 -13.29 1.80
CA LEU A 80 19.57 -13.89 1.46
C LEU A 80 18.38 -13.36 2.30
N ASN A 81 18.65 -12.88 3.51
CA ASN A 81 17.61 -12.44 4.44
C ASN A 81 17.40 -10.92 4.40
N PHE A 82 18.26 -10.16 3.71
CA PHE A 82 18.10 -8.71 3.60
C PHE A 82 16.85 -8.34 2.81
N ILE A 83 16.50 -9.14 1.78
CA ILE A 83 15.29 -8.92 1.01
C ILE A 83 14.02 -9.25 1.82
N LEU A 84 14.09 -10.21 2.73
CA LEU A 84 13.00 -10.53 3.66
C LEU A 84 12.80 -9.42 4.69
N VAL A 85 13.89 -8.82 5.17
CA VAL A 85 13.85 -7.62 6.01
C VAL A 85 13.23 -6.45 5.25
N ASN A 86 13.61 -6.24 3.98
CA ASN A 86 13.05 -5.20 3.13
C ASN A 86 11.53 -5.38 2.93
N LEU A 87 11.09 -6.62 2.69
CA LEU A 87 9.68 -6.99 2.59
C LEU A 87 8.93 -6.71 3.91
N ALA A 88 9.53 -7.02 5.06
CA ALA A 88 8.94 -6.73 6.35
C ALA A 88 8.81 -5.23 6.64
N VAL A 89 9.79 -4.42 6.23
CA VAL A 89 9.71 -2.95 6.32
C VAL A 89 8.57 -2.42 5.43
N ALA A 90 8.47 -2.90 4.19
CA ALA A 90 7.39 -2.52 3.28
C ALA A 90 6.01 -2.92 3.82
N GLY A 91 5.91 -4.11 4.43
CA GLY A 91 4.70 -4.58 5.11
C GLY A 91 4.30 -3.69 6.29
N LEU A 92 5.25 -3.20 7.09
CA LEU A 92 4.94 -2.26 8.17
C LEU A 92 4.43 -0.91 7.64
N ILE A 93 4.98 -0.40 6.53
CA ILE A 93 4.48 0.82 5.88
C ILE A 93 3.02 0.65 5.47
N MET A 94 2.67 -0.47 4.83
CA MET A 94 1.29 -0.80 4.46
C MET A 94 0.35 -0.86 5.66
N VAL A 95 0.79 -1.48 6.77
CA VAL A 95 -0.04 -1.61 7.98
C VAL A 95 -0.26 -0.25 8.63
N ILE A 96 0.79 0.56 8.77
CA ILE A 96 0.74 1.85 9.48
C ILE A 96 -0.02 2.90 8.68
N PHE A 97 0.23 3.02 7.37
CA PHE A 97 -0.35 4.10 6.56
C PHE A 97 -1.56 3.65 5.76
N GLY A 98 -1.53 2.47 5.15
CA GLY A 98 -2.64 1.98 4.34
C GLY A 98 -3.79 1.43 5.19
N PHE A 99 -3.55 0.32 5.87
CA PHE A 99 -4.62 -0.39 6.59
C PHE A 99 -5.20 0.44 7.73
N THR A 100 -4.37 1.18 8.47
CA THR A 100 -4.85 2.02 9.59
C THR A 100 -5.71 3.18 9.11
N VAL A 101 -5.34 3.85 8.01
CA VAL A 101 -6.16 4.93 7.44
C VAL A 101 -7.44 4.38 6.84
N CYS A 102 -7.38 3.27 6.10
CA CYS A 102 -8.55 2.59 5.55
C CYS A 102 -9.50 2.11 6.66
N PHE A 103 -8.97 1.58 7.76
CA PHE A 103 -9.75 1.21 8.94
C PHE A 103 -10.51 2.41 9.50
N TYR A 104 -9.82 3.52 9.72
CA TYR A 104 -10.41 4.75 10.23
C TYR A 104 -11.49 5.32 9.28
N ALA A 105 -11.21 5.38 7.98
CA ALA A 105 -12.17 5.84 6.98
C ALA A 105 -13.41 4.93 6.90
N SER A 106 -13.23 3.62 7.03
CA SER A 106 -14.33 2.65 7.03
C SER A 106 -15.21 2.75 8.27
N LEU A 107 -14.64 3.08 9.43
CA LEU A 107 -15.42 3.35 10.65
C LEU A 107 -16.30 4.60 10.52
N MET A 108 -15.78 5.64 9.86
CA MET A 108 -16.52 6.88 9.64
C MET A 108 -17.54 6.77 8.49
N GLY A 109 -17.32 5.84 7.55
CA GLY A 109 -18.12 5.68 6.33
C GLY A 109 -17.78 6.68 5.23
N TYR A 110 -16.69 7.45 5.38
CA TYR A 110 -16.14 8.39 4.41
C TYR A 110 -14.69 8.75 4.77
N PHE A 111 -14.01 9.45 3.86
CA PHE A 111 -12.59 9.80 4.02
C PHE A 111 -12.39 11.13 4.75
N SER A 112 -12.49 11.12 6.08
CA SER A 112 -12.42 12.33 6.91
C SER A 112 -11.05 13.04 6.95
N LEU A 113 -9.96 12.40 6.49
CA LEU A 113 -8.62 13.01 6.49
C LEU A 113 -8.40 13.99 5.31
N GLY A 114 -9.43 14.19 4.48
CA GLY A 114 -9.40 15.11 3.35
C GLY A 114 -8.50 14.64 2.20
N THR A 115 -8.32 15.53 1.22
CA THR A 115 -7.56 15.23 0.00
C THR A 115 -6.07 14.97 0.26
N MET A 116 -5.46 15.71 1.18
CA MET A 116 -4.05 15.53 1.55
C MET A 116 -3.82 14.17 2.23
N GLY A 117 -4.72 13.77 3.15
CA GLY A 117 -4.65 12.46 3.78
C GLY A 117 -4.78 11.33 2.75
N CYS A 118 -5.64 11.50 1.75
CA CYS A 118 -5.85 10.53 0.67
C CYS A 118 -4.59 10.40 -0.20
N ALA A 119 -3.95 11.52 -0.55
CA ALA A 119 -2.69 11.51 -1.29
C ALA A 119 -1.56 10.81 -0.52
N ILE A 120 -1.43 11.07 0.79
CA ILE A 120 -0.41 10.43 1.64
C ILE A 120 -0.69 8.93 1.80
N GLU A 121 -1.94 8.54 2.05
CA GLU A 121 -2.34 7.13 2.15
C GLU A 121 -2.04 6.41 0.84
N GLY A 122 -2.52 6.93 -0.29
CA GLY A 122 -2.29 6.34 -1.61
C GLY A 122 -0.81 6.24 -1.97
N PHE A 123 -0.01 7.26 -1.65
CA PHE A 123 1.44 7.23 -1.84
C PHE A 123 2.11 6.13 -1.01
N MET A 124 1.86 6.09 0.30
CA MET A 124 2.51 5.12 1.20
C MET A 124 2.05 3.69 0.92
N SER A 125 0.76 3.49 0.62
CA SER A 125 0.21 2.20 0.23
C SER A 125 0.79 1.72 -1.10
N THR A 126 0.91 2.60 -2.10
CA THR A 126 1.53 2.24 -3.38
C THR A 126 3.01 1.92 -3.20
N LEU A 127 3.73 2.74 -2.43
CA LEU A 127 5.16 2.53 -2.16
C LEU A 127 5.40 1.19 -1.46
N GLY A 128 4.66 0.90 -0.37
CA GLY A 128 4.78 -0.36 0.36
C GLY A 128 4.43 -1.58 -0.51
N GLY A 129 3.36 -1.49 -1.30
CA GLY A 129 2.98 -2.55 -2.24
C GLY A 129 4.03 -2.80 -3.32
N GLN A 130 4.56 -1.75 -3.94
CA GLN A 130 5.57 -1.87 -5.00
C GLN A 130 6.93 -2.34 -4.48
N VAL A 131 7.39 -1.84 -3.31
CA VAL A 131 8.62 -2.37 -2.69
C VAL A 131 8.47 -3.86 -2.40
N SER A 132 7.30 -4.30 -1.94
CA SER A 132 7.01 -5.72 -1.71
C SER A 132 7.07 -6.53 -3.00
N LEU A 133 6.44 -6.04 -4.07
CA LEU A 133 6.45 -6.69 -5.39
C LEU A 133 7.88 -6.83 -5.93
N TRP A 134 8.65 -5.74 -5.98
CA TRP A 134 10.03 -5.80 -6.46
C TRP A 134 10.94 -6.62 -5.56
N SER A 135 10.66 -6.69 -4.25
CA SER A 135 11.37 -7.57 -3.32
C SER A 135 11.15 -9.05 -3.68
N LEU A 136 9.94 -9.44 -4.07
CA LEU A 136 9.67 -10.80 -4.54
C LEU A 136 10.38 -11.11 -5.86
N VAL A 137 10.48 -10.14 -6.77
CA VAL A 137 11.22 -10.28 -8.03
C VAL A 137 12.71 -10.51 -7.76
N VAL A 138 13.32 -9.68 -6.92
CA VAL A 138 14.75 -9.82 -6.53
C VAL A 138 14.98 -11.17 -5.85
N LEU A 139 14.09 -11.57 -4.93
CA LEU A 139 14.16 -12.86 -4.26
C LEU A 139 14.08 -14.04 -5.26
N ALA A 140 13.21 -13.96 -6.26
CA ALA A 140 13.08 -15.00 -7.29
C ALA A 140 14.36 -15.13 -8.13
N ILE A 141 14.95 -14.01 -8.54
CA ILE A 141 16.21 -13.97 -9.30
C ILE A 141 17.36 -14.55 -8.44
N GLU A 142 17.47 -14.11 -7.19
CA GLU A 142 18.48 -14.59 -6.26
C GLU A 142 18.38 -16.11 -6.07
N ARG A 143 17.18 -16.63 -5.79
CA ARG A 143 16.96 -18.07 -5.62
C ARG A 143 17.26 -18.87 -6.88
N TYR A 144 16.91 -18.34 -8.06
CA TYR A 144 17.25 -18.97 -9.33
C TYR A 144 18.76 -19.07 -9.54
N ILE A 145 19.51 -17.98 -9.31
CA ILE A 145 20.97 -17.98 -9.47
C ILE A 145 21.61 -18.96 -8.48
N VAL A 146 21.25 -18.90 -7.19
CA VAL A 146 21.86 -19.74 -6.15
C VAL A 146 21.60 -21.23 -6.38
N VAL A 147 20.40 -21.61 -6.82
CA VAL A 147 20.01 -23.03 -6.98
C VAL A 147 20.39 -23.58 -8.35
N CYS A 148 20.06 -22.87 -9.44
CA CYS A 148 20.17 -23.40 -10.79
C CYS A 148 21.52 -23.07 -11.47
N LYS A 149 22.23 -22.04 -10.98
CA LYS A 149 23.52 -21.61 -11.53
C LYS A 149 24.54 -21.42 -10.41
N PRO A 150 25.09 -22.52 -9.85
CA PRO A 150 26.21 -22.43 -8.91
C PRO A 150 27.45 -21.91 -9.67
N MET A 151 27.52 -20.59 -9.84
CA MET A 151 28.64 -19.91 -10.47
C MET A 151 29.83 -20.05 -9.51
N GLY A 152 30.75 -20.95 -9.82
CA GLY A 152 31.74 -21.49 -8.88
C GLY A 152 32.45 -20.46 -7.98
N SER A 153 32.81 -19.29 -8.50
CA SER A 153 33.46 -18.21 -7.73
C SER A 153 32.54 -17.05 -7.32
N PHE A 154 31.31 -16.97 -7.84
CA PHE A 154 30.42 -15.84 -7.55
C PHE A 154 29.62 -16.13 -6.28
N LYS A 155 30.01 -15.49 -5.19
CA LYS A 155 29.27 -15.52 -3.92
C LYS A 155 28.39 -14.28 -3.85
N PHE A 156 27.10 -14.48 -3.64
CA PHE A 156 26.18 -13.37 -3.40
C PHE A 156 26.56 -12.68 -2.08
N THR A 157 27.08 -11.45 -2.19
CA THR A 157 27.56 -10.68 -1.05
C THR A 157 26.49 -9.71 -0.53
N ALA A 158 26.70 -9.17 0.67
CA ALA A 158 25.81 -8.16 1.24
C ALA A 158 25.69 -6.90 0.37
N ALA A 159 26.71 -6.58 -0.44
CA ALA A 159 26.65 -5.46 -1.38
C ALA A 159 25.64 -5.69 -2.51
N HIS A 160 25.58 -6.91 -3.06
CA HIS A 160 24.59 -7.27 -4.07
C HIS A 160 23.16 -7.27 -3.49
N ALA A 161 23.00 -7.78 -2.26
CA ALA A 161 21.72 -7.73 -1.55
C ALA A 161 21.27 -6.29 -1.30
N GLY A 162 22.18 -5.41 -0.85
CA GLY A 162 21.90 -4.00 -0.63
C GLY A 162 21.54 -3.25 -1.92
N ALA A 163 22.24 -3.54 -3.02
CA ALA A 163 21.90 -3.01 -4.34
C ALA A 163 20.51 -3.48 -4.80
N GLY A 164 20.17 -4.76 -4.55
CA GLY A 164 18.84 -5.30 -4.79
C GLY A 164 17.76 -4.56 -4.00
N CYS A 165 17.96 -4.32 -2.71
CA CYS A 165 17.06 -3.50 -1.90
C CYS A 165 16.92 -2.10 -2.49
N MET A 166 18.02 -1.39 -2.75
CA MET A 166 17.98 -0.05 -3.33
C MET A 166 17.19 0.00 -4.65
N PHE A 167 17.38 -0.99 -5.52
CA PHE A 167 16.62 -1.13 -6.76
C PHE A 167 15.11 -1.21 -6.50
N THR A 168 14.66 -1.99 -5.51
CA THR A 168 13.22 -2.07 -5.18
C THR A 168 12.62 -0.72 -4.81
N TRP A 169 13.36 0.12 -4.07
CA TRP A 169 12.88 1.44 -3.64
C TRP A 169 12.84 2.44 -4.81
N ILE A 170 13.83 2.38 -5.71
CA ILE A 170 13.84 3.22 -6.92
C ILE A 170 12.64 2.87 -7.81
N MET A 171 12.41 1.59 -8.06
CA MET A 171 11.31 1.13 -8.89
C MET A 171 9.94 1.35 -8.23
N ALA A 172 9.84 1.25 -6.91
CA ALA A 172 8.61 1.61 -6.21
C ALA A 172 8.33 3.11 -6.28
N SER A 173 9.37 3.93 -6.13
CA SER A 173 9.24 5.39 -6.22
C SER A 173 8.86 5.84 -7.62
N SER A 174 9.37 5.19 -8.68
CA SER A 174 8.98 5.54 -10.05
C SER A 174 7.49 5.31 -10.34
N CYS A 175 6.80 4.46 -9.56
CA CYS A 175 5.35 4.30 -9.62
C CYS A 175 4.59 5.18 -8.62
N ALA A 176 5.09 5.33 -7.39
CA ALA A 176 4.38 6.05 -6.33
C ALA A 176 4.49 7.58 -6.44
N VAL A 177 5.59 8.09 -6.99
CA VAL A 177 5.88 9.53 -7.07
C VAL A 177 5.09 10.26 -8.18
N PRO A 178 4.91 9.73 -9.40
CA PRO A 178 4.23 10.46 -10.47
C PRO A 178 2.82 10.99 -10.13
N PRO A 179 1.94 10.24 -9.44
CA PRO A 179 0.64 10.75 -9.00
C PRO A 179 0.73 12.01 -8.11
N MET A 180 1.78 12.13 -7.30
CA MET A 180 2.00 13.32 -6.46
C MET A 180 2.30 14.58 -7.26
N PHE A 181 2.83 14.42 -8.48
CA PHE A 181 3.16 15.52 -9.40
C PHE A 181 2.11 15.70 -10.52
N GLY A 182 0.95 15.05 -10.40
CA GLY A 182 -0.18 15.21 -11.32
C GLY A 182 -0.14 14.32 -12.55
N TRP A 183 0.79 13.37 -12.66
CA TRP A 183 0.73 12.34 -13.69
C TRP A 183 -0.19 11.20 -13.23
N SER A 184 -1.19 10.82 -14.04
CA SER A 184 -2.31 9.95 -13.66
C SER A 184 -3.42 10.67 -12.87
N ARG A 185 -3.69 11.93 -13.23
CA ARG A 185 -4.90 12.66 -12.83
C ARG A 185 -6.10 12.29 -13.69
#